data_AF-A0A258T9U1-F1
#
_entry.id   AF-A0A258T9U1-F1
#
_cell.length_a   1.000
_cell.length_b   1.000
_cell.length_c   1.000
_cell.angle_alpha   90.00
_cell.angle_beta   90.00
_cell.angle_gamma   90.00
#
_symmetry.space_group_name_H-M   'P 1'
#
loop_
_entity.id
_entity.type
_entity.pdbx_description
1 polymer ?
#
loop_
_entity_poly.entity_id
_entity_poly.type
_entity_poly.pdbx_seq_one_letter_code
_entity_poly.pdbx_strand_id
1 'polypeptide(L)'
;MASHRLIRTLALCGSLGLLALPASARSEYGYKDRIFEQKYVLPETLSDDELVMLRLLFMTIGTTAAQIDAFFGAELAQAMGGLCDTVVVLKTAVSAPPLSPAQDIIAKAAQSSPAPTSKPQRSGSSTDELCLGQTVLFKFAYADSLSTDRQLSDLAAATRRRFAASWIAPAELQRTDMQTAARRLSDVRSRVARLATVGVVVSAADGGAMQDTPVKQTLKQLTGDEPYTTIDRRLTEIEEEAVRSLQAREATRRQDELRRQEEDQKLWEARAQAASNAIALEDANARVARARRNVQVAEQQVQECSAAIHTYQARRMQGLPMATAQGPSGTLAGRPGGCANLLEGFRLERSKAQSWLDDAMAALRSAQKTASPSQAPPVGQPGEERCVEGGRCIIVERTV
;
A
#
# COMPACT_ATOMS: atom_id res chain seq x y z
N MET A 1 13.63 46.75 -5.01
CA MET A 1 13.30 45.48 -5.70
C MET A 1 14.60 44.67 -5.81
N ALA A 2 15.20 44.19 -4.71
CA ALA A 2 14.77 43.20 -3.72
C ALA A 2 14.70 41.75 -4.25
N SER A 3 15.73 41.36 -5.02
CA SER A 3 16.14 39.98 -5.27
C SER A 3 17.68 40.04 -5.42
N HIS A 4 18.42 39.03 -4.98
CA HIS A 4 19.90 38.93 -4.99
C HIS A 4 20.68 39.43 -3.75
N ARG A 5 20.49 38.90 -2.53
CA ARG A 5 21.52 39.04 -1.46
C ARG A 5 21.67 37.87 -0.45
N LEU A 6 21.26 36.63 -0.77
CA LEU A 6 21.42 35.49 0.16
C LEU A 6 22.10 34.23 -0.42
N ILE A 7 22.87 34.35 -1.51
CA ILE A 7 23.50 33.19 -2.20
C ILE A 7 25.03 33.15 -2.04
N ARG A 8 25.64 33.74 -0.99
CA ARG A 8 27.13 33.69 -0.87
C ARG A 8 27.74 33.34 0.48
N THR A 9 27.00 32.81 1.44
CA THR A 9 27.58 32.48 2.76
C THR A 9 27.15 31.11 3.31
N LEU A 10 26.99 30.12 2.45
CA LEU A 10 26.89 28.70 2.82
C LEU A 10 27.93 27.85 2.07
N ALA A 11 29.16 28.36 2.01
CA ALA A 11 30.32 27.60 1.57
C ALA A 11 31.39 27.66 2.65
N LEU A 12 31.17 26.97 3.77
CA LEU A 12 32.23 26.51 4.68
C LEU A 12 31.63 25.53 5.71
N CYS A 13 31.14 24.40 5.19
CA CYS A 13 31.14 23.16 5.96
C CYS A 13 32.55 22.57 5.87
N GLY A 14 33.14 22.25 7.02
CA GLY A 14 34.26 21.33 7.10
C GLY A 14 35.46 21.87 7.86
N SER A 15 35.70 21.23 9.01
CA SER A 15 36.98 20.98 9.68
C SER A 15 37.39 21.82 10.91
N LEU A 16 37.75 21.04 11.96
CA LEU A 16 38.61 21.33 13.13
C LEU A 16 37.95 22.11 14.29
N GLY A 17 37.97 21.68 15.55
CA GLY A 17 38.61 20.57 16.26
C GLY A 17 38.39 20.82 17.76
N LEU A 18 38.04 19.78 18.51
CA LEU A 18 38.00 19.79 19.98
C LEU A 18 39.38 20.16 20.52
N LEU A 19 39.52 21.29 21.22
CA LEU A 19 40.57 21.53 22.22
C LEU A 19 40.16 22.71 23.12
N ALA A 20 40.09 22.46 24.43
CA ALA A 20 39.99 23.48 25.47
C ALA A 20 41.30 24.29 25.53
N LEU A 21 41.24 25.61 25.79
CA LEU A 21 42.29 26.48 26.39
C LEU A 21 41.82 27.96 26.43
N PRO A 22 42.48 28.86 27.20
CA PRO A 22 41.87 29.62 28.29
C PRO A 22 41.46 31.05 27.91
N ALA A 23 40.68 31.66 28.80
CA ALA A 23 40.32 33.07 28.78
C ALA A 23 41.56 33.97 28.85
N SER A 24 41.93 34.55 27.71
CA SER A 24 42.85 35.67 27.62
C SER A 24 42.18 36.79 26.81
N ALA A 25 42.33 38.01 27.31
CA ALA A 25 41.66 39.21 26.82
C ALA A 25 41.77 39.37 25.30
N ARG A 26 40.67 39.13 24.58
CA ARG A 26 40.56 39.40 23.15
C ARG A 26 40.37 40.90 22.95
N SER A 27 41.37 41.55 22.37
CA SER A 27 41.15 42.79 21.63
C SER A 27 40.12 42.53 20.52
N GLU A 28 39.31 43.55 20.22
CA GLU A 28 38.05 43.64 19.45
C GLU A 28 38.01 43.08 18.00
N TYR A 29 38.62 41.92 17.73
CA TYR A 29 38.49 41.22 16.45
C TYR A 29 37.25 40.31 16.46
N GLY A 30 36.07 40.93 16.45
CA GLY A 30 34.79 40.25 16.27
C GLY A 30 34.09 40.65 14.98
N TYR A 31 32.96 39.99 14.67
CA TYR A 31 32.09 40.48 13.60
C TYR A 31 31.70 41.93 13.85
N LYS A 32 31.57 42.71 12.78
CA LYS A 32 30.79 43.96 12.84
C LYS A 32 29.33 43.59 13.10
N ASP A 33 28.61 44.41 13.87
CA ASP A 33 27.22 44.14 14.29
C ASP A 33 26.31 43.74 13.12
N ARG A 34 26.41 44.45 11.98
CA ARG A 34 25.65 44.11 10.77
C ARG A 34 25.87 42.66 10.29
N ILE A 35 27.11 42.18 10.30
CA ILE A 35 27.43 40.82 9.83
C ILE A 35 26.93 39.79 10.85
N PHE A 36 27.08 40.10 12.14
CA PHE A 36 26.57 39.25 13.22
C PHE A 36 25.05 39.09 13.13
N GLU A 37 24.30 40.19 13.00
CA GLU A 37 22.84 40.18 12.86
C GLU A 37 22.40 39.37 11.64
N GLN A 38 23.03 39.59 10.48
CA GLN A 38 22.73 38.85 9.26
C GLN A 38 22.97 37.33 9.39
N LYS A 39 23.86 36.91 10.29
CA LYS A 39 24.26 35.51 10.45
C LYS A 39 23.46 34.80 11.55
N TYR A 40 23.11 35.50 12.62
CA TYR A 40 22.59 34.87 13.85
C TYR A 40 21.23 35.36 14.32
N VAL A 41 20.67 36.43 13.72
CA VAL A 41 19.33 36.92 14.07
C VAL A 41 18.33 36.44 13.02
N LEU A 42 17.31 35.71 13.47
CA LEU A 42 16.21 35.34 12.58
C LEU A 42 15.42 36.58 12.16
N PRO A 43 15.05 36.72 10.88
CA PRO A 43 14.05 37.69 10.43
C PRO A 43 12.72 37.56 11.18
N GLU A 44 11.91 38.63 11.19
CA GLU A 44 10.56 38.60 11.77
C GLU A 44 9.64 37.62 11.03
N THR A 45 9.77 37.59 9.70
CA THR A 45 9.04 36.71 8.80
C THR A 45 10.04 35.97 7.93
N LEU A 46 9.84 34.66 7.77
CA LEU A 46 10.66 33.82 6.91
C LEU A 46 9.93 33.54 5.60
N SER A 47 10.65 33.58 4.49
CA SER A 47 10.20 33.02 3.21
C SER A 47 10.17 31.49 3.27
N ASP A 48 9.49 30.84 2.32
CA ASP A 48 9.42 29.37 2.28
C ASP A 48 10.81 28.70 2.20
N ASP A 49 11.74 29.29 1.43
CA ASP A 49 13.12 28.81 1.34
C ASP A 49 13.85 28.92 2.69
N GLU A 50 13.65 30.03 3.40
CA GLU A 50 14.24 30.24 4.73
C GLU A 50 13.63 29.31 5.78
N LEU A 51 12.34 28.96 5.65
CA LEU A 51 11.69 27.95 6.48
C LEU A 51 12.27 26.56 6.24
N VAL A 52 12.54 26.19 4.99
CA VAL A 52 13.22 24.94 4.67
C VAL A 52 14.61 24.92 5.29
N MET A 53 15.40 25.99 5.12
CA MET A 53 16.72 26.09 5.73
C MET A 53 16.69 26.02 7.25
N LEU A 54 15.70 26.65 7.89
CA LEU A 54 15.49 26.55 9.33
C LEU A 54 15.19 25.11 9.77
N ARG A 55 14.35 24.39 9.03
CA ARG A 55 14.06 22.97 9.31
C ARG A 55 15.26 22.07 9.08
N LEU A 56 16.10 22.38 8.08
CA LEU A 56 17.37 21.68 7.89
C LEU A 56 18.34 21.92 9.06
N LEU A 57 18.39 23.14 9.60
CA LEU A 57 19.16 23.46 10.80
C LEU A 57 18.70 22.64 12.01
N PHE A 58 17.41 22.32 12.15
CA PHE A 58 16.95 21.45 13.22
C PHE A 58 17.52 20.03 13.16
N MET A 59 17.96 19.55 12.00
CA MET A 59 18.64 18.25 11.91
C MET A 59 20.03 18.24 12.56
N THR A 60 20.61 19.40 12.88
CA THR A 60 21.85 19.45 13.68
C THR A 60 21.58 19.19 15.16
N ILE A 61 20.32 19.30 15.59
CA ILE A 61 19.90 18.85 16.90
C ILE A 61 19.97 17.32 16.87
N GLY A 62 20.73 16.73 17.77
CA GLY A 62 20.89 15.28 17.80
C GLY A 62 19.56 14.55 18.03
N THR A 63 19.57 13.25 17.77
CA THR A 63 18.37 12.40 17.82
C THR A 63 18.26 11.60 19.11
N THR A 64 19.30 11.62 19.95
CA THR A 64 19.29 10.98 21.28
C THR A 64 19.19 12.02 22.40
N ALA A 65 18.64 11.62 23.56
CA ALA A 65 18.51 12.51 24.71
C ALA A 65 19.87 13.12 25.12
N ALA A 66 20.93 12.30 25.14
CA ALA A 66 22.28 12.77 25.45
C ALA A 66 22.80 13.81 24.45
N GLN A 67 22.52 13.64 23.15
CA GLN A 67 22.94 14.62 22.14
C GLN A 67 22.14 15.92 22.25
N ILE A 68 20.83 15.85 22.51
CA ILE A 68 19.98 17.03 22.69
C ILE A 68 20.40 17.79 23.95
N ASP A 69 20.70 17.08 25.04
CA ASP A 69 21.20 17.68 26.27
C ASP A 69 22.58 18.31 26.09
N ALA A 70 23.49 17.67 25.35
CA ALA A 70 24.78 18.27 25.02
C ALA A 70 24.64 19.52 24.14
N PHE A 71 23.68 19.51 23.21
CA PHE A 71 23.40 20.66 22.34
C PHE A 71 22.86 21.84 23.16
N PHE A 72 21.78 21.61 23.92
CA PHE A 72 21.10 22.60 24.77
C PHE A 72 21.47 22.46 26.25
N GLY A 73 22.77 22.38 26.53
CA GLY A 73 23.29 22.17 27.89
C GLY A 73 23.00 23.33 28.85
N ALA A 74 23.27 23.10 30.14
CA ALA A 74 23.07 24.09 31.20
C ALA A 74 23.86 25.40 30.95
N GLU A 75 25.07 25.31 30.40
CA GLU A 75 25.89 26.48 30.04
C GLU A 75 25.20 27.37 29.00
N LEU A 76 24.61 26.77 27.96
CA LEU A 76 23.86 27.51 26.94
C LEU A 76 22.63 28.17 27.55
N ALA A 77 21.87 27.43 28.37
CA ALA A 77 20.71 27.96 29.08
C ALA A 77 21.09 29.14 29.98
N GLN A 78 22.25 29.07 30.65
CA GLN A 78 22.75 30.16 31.48
C GLN A 78 23.16 31.38 30.64
N ALA A 79 23.91 31.17 29.56
CA ALA A 79 24.36 32.24 28.66
C ALA A 79 23.20 32.99 27.99
N MET A 80 22.13 32.26 27.62
CA MET A 80 20.93 32.85 27.04
C MET A 80 19.98 33.45 28.08
N GLY A 81 20.14 33.12 29.37
CA GLY A 81 19.18 33.47 30.41
C GLY A 81 17.85 32.71 30.28
N GLY A 82 17.91 31.44 29.88
CA GLY A 82 16.80 30.51 29.74
C GLY A 82 16.86 29.73 28.43
N LEU A 83 15.76 29.07 28.07
CA LEU A 83 15.62 28.36 26.79
C LEU A 83 14.20 28.50 26.25
N CYS A 84 14.05 28.23 24.97
CA CYS A 84 12.73 28.02 24.37
C CYS A 84 12.02 26.81 25.03
N ASP A 85 10.74 26.94 25.32
CA ASP A 85 9.91 25.90 25.96
C ASP A 85 9.88 24.57 25.17
N THR A 86 9.94 24.66 23.84
CA THR A 86 9.97 23.53 22.92
C THR A 86 11.24 22.68 23.09
N VAL A 87 12.36 23.29 23.50
CA VAL A 87 13.59 22.55 23.82
C VAL A 87 13.37 21.63 25.03
N VAL A 88 12.61 22.10 26.03
CA VAL A 88 12.32 21.31 27.24
C VAL A 88 11.50 20.07 26.88
N VAL A 89 10.48 20.22 26.05
CA VAL A 89 9.66 19.09 25.58
C VAL A 89 10.49 18.14 24.72
N LEU A 90 11.31 18.66 23.81
CA LEU A 90 12.15 17.86 22.90
C LEU A 90 13.11 16.94 23.65
N LYS A 91 13.77 17.44 24.70
CA LYS A 91 14.64 16.63 25.58
C LYS A 91 13.92 15.44 26.18
N THR A 92 12.66 15.62 26.57
CA THR A 92 11.86 14.57 27.22
C THR A 92 11.27 13.56 26.24
N ALA A 93 11.00 13.96 25.00
CA ALA A 93 10.37 13.10 24.00
C ALA A 93 11.21 11.89 23.60
N VAL A 94 12.54 12.07 23.58
CA VAL A 94 13.47 11.01 23.16
C VAL A 94 13.70 9.96 24.25
N SER A 95 13.33 10.27 25.49
CA SER A 95 13.43 9.37 26.66
C SER A 95 12.08 8.75 27.03
N ALA A 96 11.14 8.66 26.08
CA ALA A 96 9.80 8.15 26.35
C ALA A 96 9.84 6.70 26.88
N PRO A 97 8.97 6.35 27.84
CA PRO A 97 8.85 4.98 28.34
C PRO A 97 8.43 4.01 27.23
N PRO A 98 8.66 2.69 27.40
CA PRO A 98 8.18 1.69 26.46
C PRO A 98 6.66 1.78 26.31
N LEU A 99 6.19 1.56 25.08
CA LEU A 99 4.77 1.62 24.74
C LEU A 99 3.97 0.56 25.52
N SER A 100 2.74 0.92 25.90
CA SER A 100 1.78 -0.06 26.41
C SER A 100 1.36 -1.05 25.30
N PRO A 101 0.82 -2.24 25.63
CA PRO A 101 0.35 -3.20 24.62
C PRO A 101 -0.65 -2.60 23.62
N ALA A 102 -1.58 -1.74 24.08
CA ALA A 102 -2.53 -1.07 23.21
C ALA A 102 -1.83 -0.09 22.25
N GLN A 103 -0.88 0.70 22.77
CA GLN A 103 -0.10 1.64 21.98
C GLN A 103 0.80 0.95 20.95
N ASP A 104 1.35 -0.23 21.27
CA ASP A 104 2.14 -1.04 20.35
C ASP A 104 1.28 -1.56 19.18
N ILE A 105 0.06 -2.04 19.45
CA ILE A 105 -0.89 -2.45 18.40
C ILE A 105 -1.21 -1.27 17.47
N ILE A 106 -1.51 -0.10 18.03
CA ILE A 106 -1.79 1.12 17.26
C ILE A 106 -0.56 1.53 16.42
N ALA A 107 0.64 1.49 17.01
CA ALA A 107 1.87 1.83 16.31
C ALA A 107 2.15 0.88 15.13
N LYS A 108 1.91 -0.43 15.29
CA LYS A 108 2.02 -1.42 14.20
C LYS A 108 0.97 -1.19 13.11
N ALA A 109 -0.27 -0.87 13.47
CA ALA A 109 -1.32 -0.53 12.52
C ALA A 109 -1.03 0.77 11.75
N ALA A 110 -0.34 1.73 12.39
CA ALA A 110 0.10 2.95 11.74
C ALA A 110 1.19 2.70 10.68
N GLN A 111 2.08 1.73 10.90
CA GLN A 111 3.12 1.35 9.93
C GLN A 111 2.55 0.66 8.68
N SER A 112 1.42 -0.03 8.81
CA SER A 112 0.74 -0.71 7.70
C SER A 112 -0.31 0.16 7.01
N SER A 113 -0.66 1.31 7.58
CA SER A 113 -1.50 2.30 6.91
C SER A 113 -0.65 3.10 5.91
N PRO A 114 -1.17 3.39 4.70
CA PRO A 114 -0.54 4.38 3.84
C PRO A 114 -0.38 5.67 4.65
N ALA A 115 0.80 6.31 4.55
CA ALA A 115 1.10 7.54 5.28
C ALA A 115 -0.10 8.48 5.19
N PRO A 116 -0.58 9.05 6.32
CA PRO A 116 -1.75 9.90 6.30
C PRO A 116 -1.57 10.97 5.22
N THR A 117 -2.44 10.97 4.21
CA THR A 117 -2.42 11.89 3.05
C THR A 117 -2.75 13.34 3.43
N SER A 118 -2.78 13.65 4.72
CA SER A 118 -2.96 14.97 5.31
C SER A 118 -2.12 15.00 6.59
N LYS A 119 -1.00 15.72 6.70
CA LYS A 119 -0.76 17.12 6.29
C LYS A 119 0.68 17.31 5.78
N PRO A 120 0.85 17.84 4.56
CA PRO A 120 1.73 18.97 4.32
C PRO A 120 0.79 20.17 4.15
N GLN A 121 0.86 21.27 4.88
CA GLN A 121 1.98 22.16 5.05
C GLN A 121 1.41 23.23 6.01
N ARG A 122 1.89 23.36 7.26
CA ARG A 122 1.61 24.61 7.99
C ARG A 122 2.26 25.71 7.15
N SER A 123 1.44 26.52 6.48
CA SER A 123 1.88 27.73 5.78
C SER A 123 2.32 28.72 6.85
N GLY A 124 3.64 28.94 6.94
CA GLY A 124 4.28 29.77 7.96
C GLY A 124 4.90 28.97 9.11
N SER A 125 5.98 29.51 9.70
CA SER A 125 6.52 29.02 10.96
C SER A 125 5.60 29.38 12.12
N SER A 126 5.42 28.46 13.07
CA SER A 126 4.86 28.85 14.37
C SER A 126 5.89 29.68 15.15
N THR A 127 5.42 30.50 16.09
CA THR A 127 6.30 31.23 17.03
C THR A 127 7.25 30.28 17.75
N ASP A 128 6.81 29.05 18.05
CA ASP A 128 7.61 28.01 18.69
C ASP A 128 8.74 27.51 17.78
N GLU A 129 8.50 27.32 16.48
CA GLU A 129 9.55 26.99 15.50
C GLU A 129 10.58 28.12 15.41
N LEU A 130 10.15 29.38 15.37
CA LEU A 130 11.07 30.53 15.34
C LEU A 130 11.90 30.65 16.62
N CYS A 131 11.29 30.38 17.78
CA CYS A 131 11.94 30.40 19.08
C CYS A 131 13.01 29.30 19.19
N LEU A 132 12.70 28.08 18.72
CA LEU A 132 13.67 26.98 18.63
C LEU A 132 14.81 27.35 17.67
N GLY A 133 14.48 27.90 16.50
CA GLY A 133 15.42 28.40 15.51
C GLY A 133 16.42 29.42 16.06
N GLN A 134 15.91 30.42 16.77
CA GLN A 134 16.76 31.44 17.38
C GLN A 134 17.69 30.84 18.45
N THR A 135 17.22 29.84 19.18
CA THR A 135 18.04 29.11 20.17
C THR A 135 19.16 28.32 19.49
N VAL A 136 18.87 27.66 18.36
CA VAL A 136 19.88 26.96 17.55
C VAL A 136 20.91 27.94 16.98
N LEU A 137 20.48 29.06 16.42
CA LEU A 137 21.40 30.09 15.92
C LEU A 137 22.27 30.68 17.04
N PHE A 138 21.71 30.89 18.23
CA PHE A 138 22.50 31.33 19.38
C PHE A 138 23.57 30.31 19.74
N LYS A 139 23.27 28.99 19.73
CA LYS A 139 24.27 27.95 19.97
C LYS A 139 25.45 28.05 18.99
N PHE A 140 25.16 28.33 17.72
CA PHE A 140 26.20 28.56 16.72
C PHE A 140 26.97 29.86 16.94
N ALA A 141 26.29 30.94 17.35
CA ALA A 141 26.94 32.20 17.70
C ALA A 141 27.89 32.01 18.90
N TYR A 142 27.44 31.30 19.93
CA TYR A 142 28.18 31.01 21.15
C TYR A 142 29.44 30.15 20.90
N ALA A 143 29.39 29.28 19.89
CA ALA A 143 30.53 28.47 19.48
C ALA A 143 31.47 29.17 18.46
N ASP A 144 31.04 30.26 17.83
CA ASP A 144 31.87 31.01 16.86
C ASP A 144 32.86 31.91 17.61
N SER A 145 34.15 31.72 17.35
CA SER A 145 35.24 32.48 17.97
C SER A 145 35.27 33.96 17.59
N LEU A 146 34.56 34.34 16.53
CA LEU A 146 34.41 35.73 16.06
C LEU A 146 33.21 36.46 16.70
N SER A 147 32.37 35.77 17.47
CA SER A 147 31.31 36.41 18.25
C SER A 147 31.90 37.09 19.47
N THR A 148 31.47 38.32 19.75
CA THR A 148 31.87 39.03 20.98
C THR A 148 30.88 38.81 22.11
N ASP A 149 31.34 38.91 23.36
CA ASP A 149 30.48 38.75 24.56
C ASP A 149 29.32 39.75 24.56
N ARG A 150 29.56 40.97 24.08
CA ARG A 150 28.53 42.01 23.95
C ARG A 150 27.44 41.59 22.96
N GLN A 151 27.82 41.12 21.78
CA GLN A 151 26.87 40.64 20.76
C GLN A 151 26.05 39.45 21.25
N LEU A 152 26.68 38.51 21.98
CA LEU A 152 25.98 37.38 22.58
C LEU A 152 24.99 37.84 23.66
N SER A 153 25.39 38.78 24.53
CA SER A 153 24.50 39.35 25.55
C SER A 153 23.30 40.09 24.93
N ASP A 154 23.56 40.91 23.90
CA ASP A 154 22.52 41.65 23.17
C ASP A 154 21.56 40.71 22.44
N LEU A 155 22.08 39.65 21.80
CA LEU A 155 21.29 38.61 21.16
C LEU A 155 20.41 37.85 22.16
N ALA A 156 20.96 37.47 23.31
CA ALA A 156 20.20 36.81 24.38
C ALA A 156 19.08 37.71 24.90
N ALA A 157 19.35 39.00 25.13
CA ALA A 157 18.35 39.96 25.56
C ALA A 157 17.25 40.18 24.51
N ALA A 158 17.62 40.32 23.23
CA ALA A 158 16.67 40.46 22.13
C ALA A 158 15.80 39.22 21.96
N THR A 159 16.40 38.01 22.01
CA THR A 159 15.70 36.73 21.91
C THR A 159 14.66 36.58 23.03
N ARG A 160 15.05 36.84 24.28
CA ARG A 160 14.15 36.77 25.44
C ARG A 160 12.98 37.74 25.34
N ARG A 161 13.22 38.97 24.86
CA ARG A 161 12.16 39.96 24.64
C ARG A 161 11.19 39.50 23.56
N ARG A 162 11.72 39.05 22.41
CA ARG A 162 10.92 38.62 21.26
C ARG A 162 10.06 37.39 21.57
N PHE A 163 10.60 36.42 22.31
CA PHE A 163 9.95 35.13 22.56
C PHE A 163 9.49 34.96 24.01
N ALA A 164 9.21 36.04 24.74
CA ALA A 164 8.84 36.00 26.17
C ALA A 164 7.69 35.02 26.49
N ALA A 165 6.74 34.86 25.55
CA ALA A 165 5.62 33.93 25.65
C ALA A 165 6.03 32.45 25.58
N SER A 166 7.10 32.10 24.86
CA SER A 166 7.63 30.74 24.70
C SER A 166 8.97 30.53 25.43
N TRP A 167 9.40 31.49 26.25
CA TRP A 167 10.70 31.44 26.94
C TRP A 167 10.57 30.95 28.39
N ILE A 168 11.41 30.01 28.81
CA ILE A 168 11.46 29.50 30.19
C ILE A 168 12.77 29.95 30.84
N ALA A 169 12.67 30.62 31.99
CA ALA A 169 13.82 31.15 32.71
C ALA A 169 14.66 30.03 33.35
N PRO A 170 15.97 30.25 33.64
CA PRO A 170 16.85 29.22 34.18
C PRO A 170 16.34 28.62 35.50
N ALA A 171 15.80 29.45 36.39
CA ALA A 171 15.23 28.98 37.65
C ALA A 171 14.02 28.05 37.43
N GLU A 172 13.19 28.31 36.42
CA GLU A 172 12.04 27.46 36.08
C GLU A 172 12.47 26.14 35.42
N LEU A 173 13.51 26.17 34.58
CA LEU A 173 14.08 24.97 33.93
C LEU A 173 14.58 23.94 34.94
N GLN A 174 15.07 24.38 36.10
CA GLN A 174 15.60 23.50 37.16
C GLN A 174 14.49 22.93 38.06
N ARG A 175 13.24 23.38 37.94
CA ARG A 175 12.16 22.87 38.79
C ARG A 175 11.73 21.47 38.35
N THR A 176 11.58 20.59 39.32
CA THR A 176 11.16 19.19 39.10
C THR A 176 9.74 19.07 38.55
N ASP A 177 8.83 19.97 38.94
CA ASP A 177 7.46 20.01 38.44
C ASP A 177 7.41 20.40 36.96
N MET A 178 8.24 21.36 36.52
CA MET A 178 8.36 21.74 35.11
C MET A 178 8.90 20.59 34.26
N GLN A 179 9.93 19.88 34.73
CA GLN A 179 10.46 18.70 34.04
C GLN A 179 9.45 17.55 33.97
N THR A 180 8.57 17.45 34.97
CA THR A 180 7.48 16.47 34.99
C THR A 180 6.37 16.86 34.03
N ALA A 181 5.97 18.13 34.00
CA ALA A 181 5.01 18.66 33.05
C ALA A 181 5.48 18.49 31.58
N ALA A 182 6.77 18.68 31.30
CA ALA A 182 7.34 18.46 29.97
C ALA A 182 7.23 17.00 29.53
N ARG A 183 7.59 16.06 30.41
CA ARG A 183 7.41 14.62 30.17
C ARG A 183 5.94 14.26 29.89
N ARG A 184 5.02 14.79 30.70
CA ARG A 184 3.57 14.62 30.54
C ARG A 184 3.06 15.15 29.20
N LEU A 185 3.47 16.37 28.83
CA LEU A 185 3.09 16.97 27.55
C LEU A 185 3.61 16.15 26.37
N SER A 186 4.86 15.70 26.46
CA SER A 186 5.46 14.86 25.43
C SER A 186 4.72 13.53 25.27
N ASP A 187 4.34 12.88 26.38
CA ASP A 187 3.54 11.66 26.36
C ASP A 187 2.18 11.87 25.68
N VAL A 188 1.42 12.86 26.14
CA VAL A 188 0.11 13.21 25.57
C VAL A 188 0.21 13.50 24.07
N ARG A 189 1.17 14.33 23.64
CA ARG A 189 1.34 14.66 22.23
C ARG A 189 1.70 13.43 21.39
N SER A 190 2.55 12.56 21.91
CA SER A 190 2.95 11.33 21.22
C SER A 190 1.78 10.35 21.07
N ARG A 191 0.95 10.20 22.11
CA ARG A 191 -0.25 9.35 22.10
C ARG A 191 -1.29 9.87 21.11
N VAL A 192 -1.60 11.16 21.17
CA VAL A 192 -2.54 11.81 20.24
C VAL A 192 -2.04 11.71 18.80
N ALA A 193 -0.74 11.90 18.55
CA ALA A 193 -0.16 11.76 17.22
C ALA A 193 -0.28 10.32 16.68
N ARG A 194 -0.02 9.30 17.51
CA ARG A 194 -0.21 7.88 17.13
C ARG A 194 -1.67 7.52 16.88
N LEU A 195 -2.61 8.10 17.61
CA LEU A 195 -4.04 7.91 17.35
C LEU A 195 -4.43 8.54 16.01
N ALA A 196 -3.90 9.72 15.70
CA ALA A 196 -4.16 10.40 14.43
C ALA A 196 -3.67 9.61 13.22
N THR A 197 -2.55 8.87 13.31
CA THR A 197 -2.04 8.07 12.18
C THR A 197 -2.95 6.89 11.81
N VAL A 198 -3.77 6.41 12.74
CA VAL A 198 -4.80 5.38 12.48
C VAL A 198 -6.20 5.98 12.27
N GLY A 199 -6.29 7.30 12.09
CA GLY A 199 -7.53 8.02 11.78
C GLY A 199 -8.42 8.30 12.99
N VAL A 200 -7.90 8.21 14.22
CA VAL A 200 -8.65 8.54 15.44
C VAL A 200 -8.43 10.01 15.79
N VAL A 201 -9.52 10.75 15.88
CA VAL A 201 -9.52 12.17 16.28
C VAL A 201 -9.75 12.25 17.78
N VAL A 202 -8.78 12.80 18.51
CA VAL A 202 -8.89 13.03 19.96
C VAL A 202 -9.55 14.39 20.20
N SER A 203 -10.54 14.42 21.10
CA SER A 203 -11.26 15.65 21.43
C SER A 203 -10.34 16.68 22.10
N ALA A 204 -10.72 17.96 22.04
CA ALA A 204 -9.97 19.04 22.70
C ALA A 204 -9.79 18.79 24.20
N ALA A 205 -10.83 18.27 24.88
CA ALA A 205 -10.83 18.00 26.32
C ALA A 205 -9.98 16.79 26.73
N ASP A 206 -9.84 15.80 25.84
CA ASP A 206 -9.06 14.58 26.08
C ASP A 206 -7.57 14.75 25.67
N GLY A 207 -7.08 15.99 25.58
CA GLY A 207 -5.69 16.30 25.24
C GLY A 207 -5.44 16.70 23.78
N GLY A 208 -6.46 16.67 22.91
CA GLY A 208 -6.34 17.09 21.52
C GLY A 208 -5.92 18.55 21.35
N ALA A 209 -6.40 19.44 22.23
CA ALA A 209 -6.05 20.86 22.20
C ALA A 209 -4.56 21.11 22.49
N MET A 210 -3.87 20.18 23.15
CA MET A 210 -2.46 20.33 23.55
C MET A 210 -1.48 20.24 22.37
N GLN A 211 -1.96 19.85 21.19
CA GLN A 211 -1.18 19.89 19.94
C GLN A 211 -0.99 21.30 19.39
N ASP A 212 -1.97 22.18 19.62
CA ASP A 212 -2.03 23.52 19.01
C ASP A 212 -1.95 24.66 20.05
N THR A 213 -2.05 24.35 21.34
CA THR A 213 -1.90 25.33 22.43
C THR A 213 -0.41 25.68 22.64
N PRO A 214 -0.07 26.96 22.94
CA PRO A 214 1.31 27.36 23.26
C PRO A 214 1.95 26.46 24.33
N VAL A 215 3.20 26.05 24.08
CA VAL A 215 3.87 25.03 24.92
C VAL A 215 3.98 25.49 26.37
N LYS A 216 4.50 26.69 26.63
CA LYS A 216 4.62 27.24 28.00
C LYS A 216 3.30 27.26 28.77
N GLN A 217 2.19 27.58 28.11
CA GLN A 217 0.87 27.58 28.74
C GLN A 217 0.46 26.14 29.12
N THR A 218 0.67 25.20 28.21
CA THR A 218 0.35 23.78 28.44
C THR A 218 1.21 23.17 29.53
N LEU A 219 2.50 23.52 29.60
CA LEU A 219 3.40 23.10 30.68
C LEU A 219 2.88 23.56 32.04
N LYS A 220 2.41 24.81 32.15
CA LYS A 220 1.82 25.32 33.40
C LYS A 220 0.53 24.61 33.81
N GLN A 221 -0.25 24.12 32.86
CA GLN A 221 -1.47 23.34 33.15
C GLN A 221 -1.13 21.93 33.66
N LEU A 222 0.00 21.37 33.21
CA LEU A 222 0.42 19.99 33.51
C LEU A 222 1.35 19.87 34.73
N THR A 223 1.68 20.97 35.40
CA THR A 223 2.41 20.92 36.68
C THR A 223 1.56 20.29 37.78
N GLY A 224 0.23 20.43 37.74
CA GLY A 224 -0.71 19.75 38.62
C GLY A 224 -0.95 18.29 38.20
N ASP A 225 -1.26 17.43 39.16
CA ASP A 225 -1.47 15.99 38.92
C ASP A 225 -2.85 15.69 38.31
N GLU A 226 -3.92 16.30 38.83
CA GLU A 226 -5.30 16.04 38.42
C GLU A 226 -5.58 16.27 36.91
N PRO A 227 -5.10 17.36 36.28
CA PRO A 227 -5.32 17.58 34.85
C PRO A 227 -4.69 16.48 33.99
N TYR A 228 -3.48 16.04 34.36
CA TYR A 228 -2.79 15.00 33.63
C TYR A 228 -3.43 13.63 33.83
N THR A 229 -3.76 13.23 35.06
CA THR A 229 -4.36 11.91 35.33
C THR A 229 -5.71 11.74 34.65
N THR A 230 -6.49 12.83 34.54
CA THR A 230 -7.74 12.84 33.79
C THR A 230 -7.51 12.58 32.30
N ILE A 231 -6.57 13.30 31.68
CA ILE A 231 -6.23 13.14 30.26
C ILE A 231 -5.63 11.75 29.99
N ASP A 232 -4.73 11.28 30.85
CA ASP A 232 -4.08 9.98 30.76
C ASP A 232 -5.09 8.82 30.77
N ARG A 233 -6.06 8.87 31.69
CA ARG A 233 -7.15 7.89 31.75
C ARG A 233 -7.99 7.92 30.47
N ARG A 234 -8.37 9.11 30.00
CA ARG A 234 -9.21 9.27 28.80
C ARG A 234 -8.50 8.81 27.54
N LEU A 235 -7.21 9.13 27.39
CA LEU A 235 -6.40 8.63 26.28
C LEU A 235 -6.29 7.11 26.32
N THR A 236 -6.17 6.51 27.50
CA THR A 236 -6.11 5.04 27.65
C THR A 236 -7.42 4.40 27.16
N GLU A 237 -8.57 4.95 27.56
CA GLU A 237 -9.89 4.49 27.08
C GLU A 237 -10.03 4.61 25.55
N ILE A 238 -9.55 5.71 24.97
CA ILE A 238 -9.55 5.94 23.52
C ILE A 238 -8.62 4.94 22.80
N GLU A 239 -7.44 4.67 23.36
CA GLU A 239 -6.49 3.69 22.81
C GLU A 239 -7.09 2.27 22.82
N GLU A 240 -7.78 1.87 23.88
CA GLU A 240 -8.46 0.57 23.96
C GLU A 240 -9.63 0.44 22.97
N GLU A 241 -10.41 1.50 22.78
CA GLU A 241 -11.47 1.54 21.76
C GLU A 241 -10.88 1.50 20.35
N ALA A 242 -9.79 2.24 20.11
CA ALA A 242 -9.08 2.22 18.82
C ALA A 242 -8.57 0.81 18.50
N VAL A 243 -8.00 0.10 19.46
CA VAL A 243 -7.55 -1.30 19.30
C VAL A 243 -8.73 -2.21 18.93
N ARG A 244 -9.87 -2.10 19.63
CA ARG A 244 -11.07 -2.88 19.31
C ARG A 244 -11.56 -2.61 17.88
N SER A 245 -11.60 -1.34 17.47
CA SER A 245 -11.97 -0.98 16.10
C SER A 245 -10.97 -1.52 15.07
N LEU A 246 -9.67 -1.50 15.34
CA LEU A 246 -8.64 -2.00 14.42
C LEU A 246 -8.76 -3.52 14.24
N GLN A 247 -8.93 -4.26 15.33
CA GLN A 247 -9.12 -5.71 15.30
C GLN A 247 -10.41 -6.10 14.56
N ALA A 248 -11.50 -5.36 14.75
CA ALA A 248 -12.75 -5.59 14.02
C ALA A 248 -12.55 -5.40 12.50
N ARG A 249 -11.88 -4.32 12.08
CA ARG A 249 -11.57 -4.06 10.66
C ARG A 249 -10.70 -5.17 10.06
N GLU A 250 -9.71 -5.64 10.80
CA GLU A 250 -8.85 -6.73 10.34
C GLU A 250 -9.61 -8.06 10.23
N ALA A 251 -10.50 -8.36 11.18
CA ALA A 251 -11.36 -9.54 11.13
C ALA A 251 -12.28 -9.50 9.91
N THR A 252 -12.93 -8.37 9.62
CA THR A 252 -13.75 -8.19 8.41
C THR A 252 -12.91 -8.38 7.15
N ARG A 253 -11.70 -7.79 7.09
CA ARG A 253 -10.80 -7.95 5.94
C ARG A 253 -10.42 -9.41 5.69
N ARG A 254 -10.14 -10.17 6.75
CA ARG A 254 -9.84 -11.61 6.64
C ARG A 254 -11.05 -12.42 6.17
N GLN A 255 -12.24 -12.09 6.65
CA GLN A 255 -13.48 -12.74 6.19
C GLN A 255 -13.76 -12.45 4.71
N ASP A 256 -13.59 -11.21 4.26
CA ASP A 256 -13.75 -10.84 2.86
C ASP A 256 -12.73 -11.53 1.96
N GLU A 257 -11.47 -11.65 2.41
CA GLU A 257 -10.42 -12.36 1.68
C GLU A 257 -10.73 -13.85 1.55
N LEU A 258 -11.16 -14.51 2.64
CA LEU A 258 -11.57 -15.91 2.61
C LEU A 258 -12.76 -16.12 1.65
N ARG A 259 -13.75 -15.23 1.69
CA ARG A 259 -14.90 -15.29 0.78
C ARG A 259 -14.47 -15.16 -0.69
N ARG A 260 -13.55 -14.25 -1.00
CA ARG A 260 -12.99 -14.12 -2.37
C ARG A 260 -12.26 -15.37 -2.81
N GLN A 261 -11.45 -15.97 -1.93
CA GLN A 261 -10.75 -17.21 -2.23
C GLN A 261 -11.73 -18.37 -2.49
N GLU A 262 -12.80 -18.47 -1.72
CA GLU A 262 -13.86 -19.46 -1.98
C GLU A 262 -14.59 -19.22 -3.30
N GLU A 263 -14.89 -17.96 -3.64
CA GLU A 263 -15.52 -17.58 -4.91
C GLU A 263 -14.60 -17.90 -6.10
N ASP A 264 -13.31 -17.58 -6.00
CA ASP A 264 -12.29 -17.89 -7.00
C ASP A 264 -12.10 -19.40 -7.16
N GLN A 265 -12.11 -20.16 -6.07
CA GLN A 265 -12.05 -21.61 -6.10
C GLN A 265 -13.27 -22.20 -6.82
N LYS A 266 -14.49 -21.76 -6.47
CA LYS A 266 -15.72 -22.19 -7.14
C LYS A 266 -15.70 -21.86 -8.63
N LEU A 267 -15.20 -20.68 -9.00
CA LEU A 267 -15.05 -20.28 -10.40
C LEU A 267 -14.04 -21.17 -11.13
N TRP A 268 -12.92 -21.50 -10.50
CA TRP A 268 -11.91 -22.40 -11.05
C TRP A 268 -12.47 -23.81 -11.25
N GLU A 269 -13.17 -24.36 -10.26
CA GLU A 269 -13.83 -25.67 -10.33
C GLU A 269 -14.89 -25.70 -11.45
N ALA A 270 -15.71 -24.65 -11.55
CA ALA A 270 -16.70 -24.51 -12.62
C ALA A 270 -16.04 -24.48 -14.02
N ARG A 271 -14.91 -23.76 -14.16
CA ARG A 271 -14.13 -23.74 -15.41
C ARG A 271 -13.52 -25.10 -15.74
N ALA A 272 -12.96 -25.79 -14.74
CA ALA A 272 -12.41 -27.12 -14.91
C ALA A 272 -13.49 -28.13 -15.34
N GLN A 273 -14.67 -28.07 -14.70
CA GLN A 273 -15.81 -28.91 -15.07
C GLN A 273 -16.33 -28.59 -16.48
N ALA A 274 -16.42 -27.31 -16.85
CA ALA A 274 -16.82 -26.90 -18.20
C ALA A 274 -15.83 -27.41 -19.25
N ALA A 275 -14.53 -27.34 -18.99
CA ALA A 275 -13.50 -27.88 -19.88
C ALA A 275 -13.60 -29.40 -20.01
N SER A 276 -13.81 -30.12 -18.91
CA SER A 276 -14.04 -31.57 -18.90
C SER A 276 -15.27 -31.96 -19.73
N ASN A 277 -16.39 -31.25 -19.54
CA ASN A 277 -17.63 -31.46 -20.28
C ASN A 277 -17.43 -31.19 -21.79
N ALA A 278 -16.65 -30.18 -22.16
CA ALA A 278 -16.33 -29.88 -23.55
C ALA A 278 -15.52 -31.02 -24.23
N ILE A 279 -14.50 -31.54 -23.55
CA ILE A 279 -13.71 -32.69 -24.02
C ILE A 279 -14.60 -33.93 -24.20
N ALA A 280 -15.50 -34.20 -23.23
CA ALA A 280 -16.42 -35.32 -23.31
C ALA A 280 -17.39 -35.20 -24.50
N LEU A 281 -17.86 -33.97 -24.78
CA LEU A 281 -18.72 -33.69 -25.93
C LEU A 281 -17.96 -33.87 -27.26
N GLU A 282 -16.70 -33.44 -27.33
CA GLU A 282 -15.85 -33.63 -28.50
C GLU A 282 -15.59 -35.11 -28.79
N ASP A 283 -15.24 -35.92 -27.77
CA ASP A 283 -15.05 -37.36 -27.95
C ASP A 283 -16.35 -38.07 -28.38
N ALA A 284 -17.49 -37.68 -27.79
CA ALA A 284 -18.79 -38.22 -28.20
C ALA A 284 -19.12 -37.89 -29.68
N ASN A 285 -18.85 -36.66 -30.12
CA ASN A 285 -18.99 -36.27 -31.52
C ASN A 285 -18.04 -37.08 -32.43
N ALA A 286 -16.80 -37.28 -32.01
CA ALA A 286 -15.83 -38.07 -32.76
C ALA A 286 -16.26 -39.55 -32.89
N ARG A 287 -16.87 -40.13 -31.84
CA ARG A 287 -17.45 -41.48 -31.88
C ARG A 287 -18.59 -41.57 -32.87
N VAL A 288 -19.51 -40.60 -32.88
CA VAL A 288 -20.61 -40.54 -33.86
C VAL A 288 -20.06 -40.42 -35.28
N ALA A 289 -19.06 -39.56 -35.51
CA ALA A 289 -18.44 -39.42 -36.82
C ALA A 289 -17.78 -40.72 -37.31
N ARG A 290 -17.07 -41.44 -36.43
CA ARG A 290 -16.51 -42.78 -36.74
C ARG A 290 -17.60 -43.79 -37.06
N ALA A 291 -18.65 -43.87 -36.24
CA ALA A 291 -19.76 -44.80 -36.46
C ALA A 291 -20.50 -44.53 -37.78
N ARG A 292 -20.74 -43.26 -38.12
CA ARG A 292 -21.32 -42.87 -39.43
C ARG A 292 -20.46 -43.33 -40.60
N ARG A 293 -19.14 -43.15 -40.52
CA ARG A 293 -18.21 -43.65 -41.56
C ARG A 293 -18.29 -45.17 -41.69
N ASN A 294 -18.35 -45.91 -40.59
CA ASN A 294 -18.46 -47.38 -40.63
C ASN A 294 -19.78 -47.82 -41.29
N VAL A 295 -20.90 -47.15 -41.00
CA VAL A 295 -22.18 -47.41 -41.68
C VAL A 295 -22.07 -47.12 -43.17
N GLN A 296 -21.48 -45.99 -43.57
CA GLN A 296 -21.29 -45.63 -44.99
C GLN A 296 -20.43 -46.66 -45.74
N VAL A 297 -19.32 -47.11 -45.14
CA VAL A 297 -18.46 -48.14 -45.73
C VAL A 297 -19.21 -49.46 -45.89
N ALA A 298 -19.94 -49.91 -44.86
CA ALA A 298 -20.75 -51.13 -44.94
C ALA A 298 -21.89 -51.00 -45.97
N GLU A 299 -22.52 -49.84 -46.09
CA GLU A 299 -23.52 -49.56 -47.12
C GLU A 299 -22.93 -49.60 -48.53
N GLN A 300 -21.76 -48.99 -48.73
CA GLN A 300 -21.05 -49.02 -50.01
C GLN A 300 -20.69 -50.47 -50.40
N GLN A 301 -20.19 -51.28 -49.47
CA GLN A 301 -19.90 -52.70 -49.73
C GLN A 301 -21.15 -53.49 -50.14
N VAL A 302 -22.30 -53.24 -49.49
CA VAL A 302 -23.58 -53.84 -49.87
C VAL A 302 -24.03 -53.38 -51.27
N GLN A 303 -23.88 -52.09 -51.59
CA GLN A 303 -24.22 -51.52 -52.90
C GLN A 303 -23.32 -52.06 -54.01
N GLU A 304 -22.00 -52.08 -53.83
CA GLU A 304 -21.04 -52.63 -54.79
C GLU A 304 -21.28 -54.12 -55.06
N CYS A 305 -21.50 -54.90 -54.01
CA CYS A 305 -21.81 -56.33 -54.11
C CYS A 305 -23.14 -56.58 -54.83
N SER A 306 -24.20 -55.82 -54.50
CA SER A 306 -25.49 -55.94 -55.19
C SER A 306 -25.44 -55.48 -56.65
N ALA A 307 -24.73 -54.40 -56.96
CA ALA A 307 -24.52 -53.92 -58.32
C ALA A 307 -23.72 -54.93 -59.17
N ALA A 308 -22.71 -55.59 -58.59
CA ALA A 308 -21.98 -56.67 -59.24
C ALA A 308 -22.89 -57.88 -59.55
N ILE A 309 -23.77 -58.26 -58.62
CA ILE A 309 -24.77 -59.32 -58.84
C ILE A 309 -25.74 -58.93 -59.97
N HIS A 310 -26.29 -57.71 -59.95
CA HIS A 310 -27.20 -57.23 -61.00
C HIS A 310 -26.52 -57.14 -62.37
N THR A 311 -25.30 -56.64 -62.44
CA THR A 311 -24.53 -56.56 -63.69
C THR A 311 -24.24 -57.95 -64.25
N TYR A 312 -23.89 -58.91 -63.39
CA TYR A 312 -23.70 -60.31 -63.78
C TYR A 312 -25.00 -60.93 -64.31
N GLN A 313 -26.13 -60.73 -63.63
CA GLN A 313 -27.44 -61.19 -64.08
C GLN A 313 -27.83 -60.56 -65.43
N ALA A 314 -27.61 -59.26 -65.61
CA ALA A 314 -27.89 -58.55 -66.87
C ALA A 314 -27.05 -59.09 -68.04
N ARG A 315 -25.73 -59.29 -67.84
CA ARG A 315 -24.85 -59.89 -68.87
C ARG A 315 -25.25 -61.32 -69.22
N ARG A 316 -25.67 -62.12 -68.23
CA ARG A 316 -26.19 -63.48 -68.44
C ARG A 316 -27.46 -63.49 -69.29
N MET A 317 -28.37 -62.54 -69.06
CA MET A 317 -29.62 -62.42 -69.84
C MET A 317 -29.38 -61.93 -71.28
N GLN A 318 -28.27 -61.22 -71.54
CA GLN A 318 -27.91 -60.67 -72.86
C GLN A 318 -27.01 -61.59 -73.70
N GLY A 319 -26.62 -62.77 -73.21
CA GLY A 319 -25.81 -63.75 -73.97
C GLY A 319 -24.37 -63.31 -74.26
N LEU A 320 -23.84 -62.32 -73.55
CA LEU A 320 -22.49 -61.78 -73.77
C LEU A 320 -21.40 -62.67 -73.14
N PRO A 321 -20.21 -62.80 -73.76
CA PRO A 321 -19.11 -63.59 -73.21
C PRO A 321 -18.55 -62.97 -71.91
N MET A 322 -18.27 -63.83 -70.93
CA MET A 322 -17.75 -63.44 -69.62
C MET A 322 -16.28 -62.98 -69.73
N ALA A 323 -16.00 -61.70 -69.53
CA ALA A 323 -14.63 -61.20 -69.46
C ALA A 323 -13.99 -61.53 -68.10
N THR A 324 -12.89 -62.28 -68.11
CA THR A 324 -11.96 -62.43 -66.98
C THR A 324 -11.08 -61.18 -66.90
N ALA A 325 -11.53 -60.14 -66.21
CA ALA A 325 -10.69 -58.99 -65.90
C ALA A 325 -9.78 -59.33 -64.71
N GLN A 326 -8.52 -59.71 -64.99
CA GLN A 326 -7.42 -59.62 -64.03
C GLN A 326 -6.86 -58.20 -64.08
N GLY A 327 -7.07 -57.44 -63.01
CA GLY A 327 -6.43 -56.16 -62.71
C GLY A 327 -6.02 -56.14 -61.23
N PRO A 328 -4.95 -55.42 -60.87
CA PRO A 328 -4.08 -55.84 -59.77
C PRO A 328 -4.63 -55.47 -58.39
N SER A 329 -4.40 -56.41 -57.48
CA SER A 329 -4.24 -56.23 -56.03
C SER A 329 -5.40 -55.63 -55.27
N GLY A 330 -6.14 -56.53 -54.62
CA GLY A 330 -6.47 -56.30 -53.22
C GLY A 330 -7.94 -56.22 -52.83
N THR A 331 -8.91 -56.61 -53.65
CA THR A 331 -10.28 -56.87 -53.16
C THR A 331 -11.03 -57.82 -54.10
N LEU A 332 -11.58 -58.86 -53.49
CA LEU A 332 -12.48 -59.90 -54.01
C LEU A 332 -13.30 -59.52 -55.26
N ALA A 333 -12.78 -59.75 -56.47
CA ALA A 333 -13.58 -59.67 -57.69
C ALA A 333 -13.07 -60.64 -58.74
N GLY A 334 -13.92 -61.61 -59.12
CA GLY A 334 -13.64 -62.51 -60.24
C GLY A 334 -14.57 -63.71 -60.37
N ARG A 335 -15.34 -64.06 -59.31
CA ARG A 335 -16.38 -65.10 -59.39
C ARG A 335 -17.68 -64.63 -58.73
N PRO A 336 -18.84 -64.72 -59.43
CA PRO A 336 -20.15 -64.28 -58.91
C PRO A 336 -20.60 -65.05 -57.65
N GLY A 337 -20.09 -66.27 -57.43
CA GLY A 337 -20.36 -67.05 -56.22
C GLY A 337 -19.71 -66.51 -54.93
N GLY A 338 -18.67 -65.67 -55.03
CA GLY A 338 -18.04 -65.06 -53.87
C GLY A 338 -18.90 -63.97 -53.25
N CYS A 339 -19.43 -63.06 -54.09
CA CYS A 339 -20.26 -61.94 -53.63
C CYS A 339 -21.64 -62.39 -53.11
N ALA A 340 -22.29 -63.35 -53.77
CA ALA A 340 -23.59 -63.85 -53.33
C ALA A 340 -23.54 -64.50 -51.93
N ASN A 341 -22.47 -65.24 -51.63
CA ASN A 341 -22.26 -65.86 -50.31
C ASN A 341 -21.81 -64.84 -49.24
N LEU A 342 -21.24 -63.70 -49.63
CA LEU A 342 -20.77 -62.65 -48.71
C LEU A 342 -21.82 -61.57 -48.43
N LEU A 343 -22.87 -61.46 -49.24
CA LEU A 343 -23.90 -60.41 -49.12
C LEU A 343 -24.64 -60.45 -47.77
N GLU A 344 -24.95 -61.64 -47.25
CA GLU A 344 -25.54 -61.78 -45.91
C GLU A 344 -24.57 -61.34 -44.81
N GLY A 345 -23.27 -61.64 -44.97
CA GLY A 345 -22.20 -61.14 -44.10
C GLY A 345 -22.13 -59.62 -44.08
N PHE A 346 -22.12 -58.97 -45.26
CA PHE A 346 -22.12 -57.50 -45.37
C PHE A 346 -23.41 -56.86 -44.82
N ARG A 347 -24.56 -57.50 -44.99
CA ARG A 347 -25.82 -57.03 -44.38
C ARG A 347 -25.77 -57.10 -42.84
N LEU A 348 -25.17 -58.15 -42.29
CA LEU A 348 -24.95 -58.29 -40.85
C LEU A 348 -23.92 -57.28 -40.33
N GLU A 349 -22.86 -57.00 -41.08
CA GLU A 349 -21.89 -55.96 -40.73
C GLU A 349 -22.51 -54.56 -40.75
N ARG A 350 -23.37 -54.27 -41.73
CA ARG A 350 -24.16 -53.03 -41.77
C ARG A 350 -25.08 -52.92 -40.56
N SER A 351 -25.79 -53.98 -40.17
CA SER A 351 -26.69 -53.91 -39.00
C SER A 351 -25.92 -53.72 -37.69
N LYS A 352 -24.76 -54.36 -37.54
CA LYS A 352 -23.84 -54.12 -36.41
C LYS A 352 -23.32 -52.69 -36.39
N ALA A 353 -22.89 -52.16 -37.55
CA ALA A 353 -22.45 -50.77 -37.67
C ALA A 353 -23.58 -49.77 -37.32
N GLN A 354 -24.82 -50.09 -37.70
CA GLN A 354 -25.99 -49.30 -37.35
C GLN A 354 -26.26 -49.32 -35.84
N SER A 355 -26.19 -50.48 -35.18
CA SER A 355 -26.33 -50.54 -33.72
C SER A 355 -25.26 -49.72 -32.98
N TRP A 356 -24.02 -49.72 -33.46
CA TRP A 356 -22.95 -48.89 -32.91
C TRP A 356 -23.17 -47.39 -33.12
N LEU A 357 -23.80 -47.01 -34.23
CA LEU A 357 -24.19 -45.63 -34.47
C LEU A 357 -25.29 -45.18 -33.50
N ASP A 358 -26.28 -46.04 -33.24
CA ASP A 358 -27.36 -45.75 -32.30
C ASP A 358 -26.83 -45.60 -30.86
N ASP A 359 -25.92 -46.48 -30.43
CA ASP A 359 -25.22 -46.38 -29.14
C ASP A 359 -24.38 -45.09 -29.04
N ALA A 360 -23.65 -44.74 -30.10
CA ALA A 360 -22.85 -43.52 -30.15
C ALA A 360 -23.73 -42.25 -30.09
N MET A 361 -24.88 -42.26 -30.77
CA MET A 361 -25.87 -41.17 -30.74
C MET A 361 -26.52 -41.04 -29.36
N ALA A 362 -26.78 -42.15 -28.66
CA ALA A 362 -27.27 -42.14 -27.28
C ALA A 362 -26.23 -41.55 -26.31
N ALA A 363 -24.97 -41.93 -26.46
CA ALA A 363 -23.86 -41.36 -25.69
C ALA A 363 -23.70 -39.85 -25.93
N LEU A 364 -23.83 -39.40 -27.19
CA LEU A 364 -23.79 -37.96 -27.53
C LEU A 364 -24.94 -37.18 -26.87
N ARG A 365 -26.17 -37.69 -26.88
CA ARG A 365 -27.30 -37.05 -26.20
C ARG A 365 -27.08 -36.94 -24.68
N SER A 366 -26.43 -37.93 -24.08
CA SER A 366 -26.05 -37.89 -22.67
C SER A 366 -25.02 -36.79 -22.40
N ALA A 367 -23.96 -36.71 -23.20
CA ALA A 367 -22.94 -35.66 -23.10
C ALA A 367 -23.48 -34.25 -23.38
N GLN A 368 -24.46 -34.09 -24.27
CA GLN A 368 -25.12 -32.81 -24.53
C GLN A 368 -25.97 -32.33 -23.35
N LYS A 369 -26.58 -33.25 -22.59
CA LYS A 369 -27.33 -32.91 -21.37
C LYS A 369 -26.42 -32.39 -20.27
N THR A 370 -25.22 -32.97 -20.11
CA THR A 370 -24.23 -32.51 -19.12
C THR A 370 -23.50 -31.24 -19.54
N ALA A 371 -23.41 -30.97 -20.85
CA ALA A 371 -22.84 -29.74 -21.41
C ALA A 371 -23.84 -28.57 -21.56
N SER A 372 -25.14 -28.79 -21.34
CA SER A 372 -26.15 -27.73 -21.45
C SER A 372 -26.10 -26.80 -20.23
N PRO A 373 -26.02 -25.47 -20.44
CA PRO A 373 -25.74 -24.51 -19.37
C PRO A 373 -27.02 -24.19 -18.60
N SER A 374 -27.29 -24.91 -17.52
CA SER A 374 -28.24 -24.44 -16.49
C SER A 374 -27.54 -23.73 -15.32
N GLN A 375 -26.21 -23.68 -15.28
CA GLN A 375 -25.45 -23.14 -14.14
C GLN A 375 -24.13 -22.44 -14.54
N ALA A 376 -24.04 -21.88 -15.74
CA ALA A 376 -22.93 -20.96 -16.04
C ALA A 376 -23.28 -19.59 -15.42
N PRO A 377 -22.47 -19.04 -14.49
CA PRO A 377 -22.64 -17.64 -14.10
C PRO A 377 -22.48 -16.77 -15.36
N PRO A 378 -23.26 -15.69 -15.50
CA PRO A 378 -23.18 -14.84 -16.68
C PRO A 378 -21.74 -14.32 -16.81
N VAL A 379 -21.08 -14.73 -17.90
CA VAL A 379 -19.80 -14.18 -18.30
C VAL A 379 -20.06 -12.72 -18.66
N GLY A 380 -19.74 -11.80 -17.75
CA GLY A 380 -19.76 -10.37 -18.05
C GLY A 380 -18.81 -10.11 -19.22
N GLN A 381 -19.36 -9.67 -20.35
CA GLN A 381 -18.54 -9.30 -21.50
C GLN A 381 -17.75 -8.02 -21.16
N PRO A 382 -16.48 -7.92 -21.61
CA PRO A 382 -15.74 -6.68 -21.45
C PRO A 382 -16.40 -5.60 -22.32
N GLY A 383 -16.93 -4.55 -21.69
CA GLY A 383 -17.51 -3.38 -22.35
C GLY A 383 -18.99 -3.10 -22.08
N GLU A 384 -19.69 -3.92 -21.28
CA GLU A 384 -21.06 -3.58 -20.87
C GLU A 384 -21.08 -2.54 -19.74
N GLU A 385 -21.53 -1.32 -20.06
CA GLU A 385 -21.94 -0.34 -19.07
C GLU A 385 -23.13 -0.87 -18.28
N ARG A 386 -22.90 -1.23 -17.01
CA ARG A 386 -24.01 -1.46 -16.06
C ARG A 386 -24.23 -0.21 -15.24
N CYS A 387 -25.28 0.53 -15.60
CA CYS A 387 -25.86 1.53 -14.74
C CYS A 387 -26.87 0.86 -13.80
N VAL A 388 -26.64 0.96 -12.49
CA VAL A 388 -27.60 0.55 -11.46
C VAL A 388 -28.57 1.72 -11.23
N GLU A 389 -29.88 1.45 -11.19
CA GLU A 389 -30.88 2.44 -10.78
C GLU A 389 -30.48 3.07 -9.44
N GLY A 390 -30.13 4.35 -9.48
CA GLY A 390 -29.56 5.08 -8.32
C GLY A 390 -28.25 5.83 -8.57
N GLY A 391 -27.65 5.73 -9.77
CA GLY A 391 -26.88 6.86 -10.34
C GLY A 391 -25.36 6.88 -10.16
N ARG A 392 -24.64 5.75 -10.30
CA ARG A 392 -23.21 5.76 -10.69
C ARG A 392 -22.88 4.56 -11.58
N CYS A 393 -22.42 4.80 -12.80
CA CYS A 393 -21.93 3.76 -13.72
C CYS A 393 -20.39 3.70 -13.60
N ILE A 394 -19.81 2.50 -13.55
CA ILE A 394 -18.35 2.29 -13.46
C ILE A 394 -17.88 1.73 -14.81
N ILE A 395 -17.01 2.47 -15.49
CA ILE A 395 -16.33 2.03 -16.71
C ILE A 395 -15.05 1.31 -16.30
N VAL A 396 -14.89 0.05 -16.71
CA VAL A 396 -13.65 -0.71 -16.52
C VAL A 396 -12.75 -0.43 -17.73
N GLU A 397 -11.83 0.53 -17.60
CA GLU A 397 -10.84 0.81 -18.64
C GLU A 397 -9.69 -0.20 -18.65
N ARG A 398 -9.23 -0.51 -19.88
CA ARG A 398 -8.16 -1.46 -20.19
C ARG A 398 -6.81 -0.72 -20.14
N THR A 399 -5.88 -1.16 -19.31
CA THR A 399 -4.45 -0.85 -19.51
C THR A 399 -3.90 -1.75 -20.62
N VAL A 400 -3.26 -1.14 -21.62
CA VAL A 400 -2.54 -1.82 -22.72
C VAL A 400 -1.17 -2.27 -22.25
#